data_AF-A0A6V7J452-F1
#
_entry.id   AF-A0A6V7J452-F1
#
_cell.length_a   1.000
_cell.length_b   1.000
_cell.length_c   1.000
_cell.angle_alpha   90.00
_cell.angle_beta   90.00
_cell.angle_gamma   90.00
#
_symmetry.space_group_name_H-M   'P 1'
#
loop_
_entity.id
_entity.type
_entity.pdbx_description
1 polymer ?
#
loop_
_entity_poly.entity_id
_entity_poly.type
_entity_poly.pdbx_seq_one_letter_code
_entity_poly.pdbx_strand_id
1 'polypeptide(L)' 'AYGGKLSSPGDETMVFSEPHRFSEYDGDLYNIKFLYDSIQSHKLLNISLY' A
#
# COMPACT_ATOMS: atom_id res chain seq x y z
N ALA A 1 9.21 -4.19 -10.16
CA ALA A 1 8.64 -5.27 -11.01
C ALA A 1 7.15 -5.09 -11.35
N TYR A 2 6.40 -4.11 -10.81
CA TYR A 2 4.96 -3.94 -11.08
C TYR A 2 4.52 -2.48 -11.40
N GLY A 3 5.40 -1.66 -11.97
CA GLY A 3 5.06 -0.30 -12.42
C GLY A 3 4.89 0.79 -11.34
N GLY A 4 4.77 0.43 -10.07
CA GLY A 4 4.78 1.39 -8.96
C GLY A 4 6.11 2.14 -8.86
N LYS A 5 6.05 3.47 -8.72
CA LYS A 5 7.23 4.30 -8.43
C LYS A 5 7.46 4.31 -6.92
N LEU A 6 8.66 3.93 -6.50
CA LEU A 6 9.13 4.18 -5.14
C LEU A 6 9.44 5.67 -5.02
N SER A 7 8.86 6.28 -4.01
CA SER A 7 8.94 7.70 -3.74
C SER A 7 9.72 7.95 -2.45
N SER A 8 10.35 9.11 -2.36
CA SER A 8 11.03 9.56 -1.15
C SER A 8 10.00 9.90 -0.06
N PRO A 9 10.35 9.77 1.23
CA PRO A 9 9.48 10.22 2.32
C PRO A 9 9.15 11.72 2.16
N GLY A 10 7.87 12.08 2.22
CA GLY A 10 7.40 13.48 2.20
C GLY A 10 6.74 13.98 0.91
N ASP A 11 6.79 13.20 -0.18
CA ASP A 11 5.97 13.46 -1.38
C ASP A 11 4.54 12.88 -1.22
N GLU A 12 3.60 13.23 -2.10
CA GLU A 12 2.27 12.60 -2.19
C GLU A 12 2.40 11.10 -2.45
N THR A 13 2.33 10.31 -1.38
CA THR A 13 2.73 8.90 -1.41
C THR A 13 1.78 8.06 -0.60
N MET A 14 1.33 6.95 -1.18
CA MET A 14 0.52 5.96 -0.48
C MET A 14 1.45 5.02 0.27
N VAL A 15 1.28 4.93 1.59
CA VAL A 15 2.11 4.07 2.43
C VAL A 15 1.36 2.78 2.72
N PHE A 16 1.97 1.65 2.35
CA PHE A 16 1.44 0.33 2.61
C PHE A 16 2.21 -0.33 3.75
N SER A 17 1.51 -0.76 4.79
CA SER A 17 2.11 -1.44 5.94
C SER A 17 1.50 -2.81 6.19
N GLU A 18 2.26 -3.67 6.86
CA GLU A 18 1.73 -4.91 7.40
C GLU A 18 0.93 -4.61 8.68
N PRO A 19 -0.22 -5.27 8.91
CA PRO A 19 -1.11 -4.98 10.05
C PRO A 19 -0.45 -5.20 11.42
N HIS A 20 0.69 -5.90 11.49
CA HIS A 20 1.44 -6.14 12.72
C HIS A 20 2.62 -5.19 12.91
N ARG A 21 2.92 -4.32 11.94
CA ARG A 21 3.95 -3.30 12.07
C ARG A 21 3.31 -2.03 12.62
N PHE A 22 3.51 -1.81 13.92
CA PHE A 22 3.23 -0.51 14.52
C PHE A 22 4.15 0.54 13.88
N SER A 23 3.57 1.62 13.40
CA SER A 23 4.25 2.68 12.68
C SER A 23 3.75 4.02 13.21
N GLU A 24 4.64 4.86 13.72
CA GLU A 24 4.35 6.25 14.14
C GLU A 24 4.11 7.19 12.94
N TYR A 25 3.56 6.65 11.86
CA TYR A 25 3.34 7.39 10.62
C TYR A 25 2.01 8.13 10.72
N ASP A 26 2.08 9.46 10.62
CA ASP A 26 0.96 10.39 10.81
C ASP A 26 0.06 10.53 9.56
N GLY A 27 0.33 9.74 8.50
CA GLY A 27 -0.44 9.72 7.27
C GLY A 27 -1.31 8.48 7.09
N ASP A 28 -2.11 8.46 6.04
CA ASP A 28 -2.98 7.33 5.71
C ASP A 28 -2.16 6.05 5.46
N LEU A 29 -2.37 5.05 6.31
CA LEU A 29 -1.76 3.72 6.22
C LEU A 29 -2.72 2.75 5.56
N TYR A 30 -2.28 2.16 4.45
CA TYR A 30 -3.03 1.14 3.72
C TYR A 30 -2.48 -0.26 3.99
N ASN A 31 -3.37 -1.24 4.01
CA ASN A 31 -3.00 -2.62 4.22
C ASN A 31 -2.24 -3.19 3.01
N ILE A 32 -1.01 -3.68 3.20
CA ILE A 32 -0.19 -4.24 2.11
C ILE A 32 -0.84 -5.44 1.41
N LYS A 33 -1.79 -6.12 2.07
CA LYS A 33 -2.56 -7.22 1.47
C LYS A 33 -3.25 -6.80 0.16
N PHE A 34 -3.66 -5.54 0.06
CA PHE A 34 -4.22 -4.96 -1.16
C PHE A 34 -3.32 -5.17 -2.38
N LEU A 35 -2.02 -4.89 -2.24
CA LEU A 35 -1.06 -5.01 -3.34
C LEU A 35 -0.86 -6.47 -3.73
N TYR A 36 -0.73 -7.36 -2.75
CA TYR A 36 -0.56 -8.79 -3.00
C TYR A 36 -1.75 -9.40 -3.73
N ASP A 37 -2.96 -9.14 -3.26
CA ASP A 37 -4.18 -9.66 -3.88
C ASP A 37 -4.40 -9.07 -5.29
N SER A 38 -4.07 -7.78 -5.49
CA SER A 38 -4.18 -7.14 -6.81
C SER A 38 -3.19 -7.75 -7.82
N ILE A 39 -1.96 -8.04 -7.38
CA ILE A 39 -0.96 -8.73 -8.20
C ILE A 39 -1.42 -10.16 -8.53
N GLN A 40 -1.84 -10.91 -7.51
CA GLN A 40 -2.25 -12.31 -7.66
C GLN A 40 -3.49 -12.47 -8.55
N SER A 41 -4.43 -11.53 -8.48
CA SER A 41 -5.65 -11.55 -9.29
C SER A 41 -5.50 -10.92 -10.68
N HIS A 42 -4.35 -10.30 -10.96
CA HIS A 42 -4.12 -9.46 -12.15
C HIS A 42 -5.19 -8.40 -12.38
N LYS A 43 -5.80 -7.89 -11.29
CA LYS A 43 -6.84 -6.85 -11.31
C LYS A 43 -6.56 -5.83 -10.22
N LEU A 44 -6.84 -4.56 -10.50
CA LEU A 44 -6.84 -3.53 -9.47
C LEU A 44 -8.09 -3.71 -8.60
N LEU A 45 -7.88 -4.05 -7.32
CA LEU A 45 -8.97 -4.20 -6.36
C LEU A 45 -9.41 -2.84 -5.81
N ASN A 46 -10.51 -2.80 -5.06
CA ASN A 46 -10.93 -1.57 -4.38
C ASN A 46 -10.23 -1.48 -3.02
N ILE A 47 -9.44 -0.43 -2.82
CA ILE A 47 -8.63 -0.24 -1.61
C ILE A 47 -9.46 0.00 -0.35
N SER A 48 -10.69 0.52 -0.46
CA SER A 48 -11.59 0.74 0.68
C SER A 48 -12.11 -0.55 1.32
N LEU A 49 -11.84 -1.71 0.71
CA LEU A 49 -12.25 -3.03 1.20
C LEU A 49 -11.12 -3.74 2.00
N TYR A 50 -10.00 -3.07 2.23
CA TYR A 50 -8.77 -3.60 2.86
C TYR A 50 -8.37 -2.79 4.09
#